data_AF-A6L1D9-F1
#
_entry.id   AF-A6L1D9-F1
#
_cell.length_a   1.000
_cell.length_b   1.000
_cell.length_c   1.000
_cell.angle_alpha   90.00
_cell.angle_beta   90.00
_cell.angle_gamma   90.00
#
_symmetry.space_group_name_H-M   'P 1'
#
loop_
_entity.id
_entity.type
_entity.pdbx_description
1 polymer ?
#
loop_
_entity_poly.entity_id
_entity_poly.type
_entity_poly.pdbx_seq_one_letter_code
_entity_poly.pdbx_strand_id
1 'polypeptide(L)'
;MVIMKEAVKTGITEEERKMTTRTTETIAKSRMKSHKLLYQLKNKLTWLPILILAACQNNIIYHSYAPVPLDGWDKSDTLVYTLPNSIPAGNYEAEIGIRYQESYPYRDIWLEVSHNTKDTLTYVTDTLQLFLVDEAGNKTGNGLCGLYQCDLPYKASIPIRTEGSARTFRIVHIMTDNPLTGISDIGIRLRKPENQ
;
A
#
# COMPACT_ATOMS: atom_id res chain seq x y z
N MET A 1 4.09 -103.97 -5.15
CA MET A 1 4.40 -102.95 -6.17
C MET A 1 4.23 -101.59 -5.52
N VAL A 2 5.34 -100.89 -5.29
CA VAL A 2 5.44 -99.63 -4.56
C VAL A 2 4.97 -98.49 -5.47
N ILE A 3 4.11 -97.58 -5.00
CA ILE A 3 3.90 -96.27 -5.62
C ILE A 3 4.31 -95.21 -4.59
N MET A 4 5.45 -94.55 -4.86
CA MET A 4 5.91 -93.38 -4.14
C MET A 4 5.03 -92.18 -4.51
N LYS A 5 4.52 -91.48 -3.49
CA LYS A 5 4.00 -90.11 -3.62
C LYS A 5 5.19 -89.16 -3.72
N GLU A 6 5.33 -88.47 -4.85
CA GLU A 6 6.21 -87.31 -4.95
C GLU A 6 5.57 -86.10 -4.27
N ALA A 7 6.35 -85.43 -3.41
CA ALA A 7 6.05 -84.12 -2.85
C ALA A 7 6.81 -83.06 -3.67
N VAL A 8 6.08 -82.22 -4.40
CA VAL A 8 6.66 -81.05 -5.08
C VAL A 8 6.75 -79.90 -4.08
N LYS A 9 7.98 -79.51 -3.75
CA LYS A 9 8.34 -78.42 -2.84
C LYS A 9 8.39 -77.11 -3.64
N THR A 10 7.52 -76.16 -3.34
CA THR A 10 7.54 -74.80 -3.90
C THR A 10 8.69 -74.00 -3.30
N GLY A 11 9.82 -73.92 -4.02
CA GLY A 11 10.95 -73.05 -3.70
C GLY A 11 10.86 -71.76 -4.51
N ILE A 12 10.64 -70.62 -3.83
CA ILE A 12 10.83 -69.30 -4.43
C ILE A 12 12.33 -69.13 -4.71
N THR A 13 12.71 -68.84 -5.96
CA THR A 13 14.09 -68.68 -6.40
C THR A 13 14.71 -67.40 -5.85
N GLU A 14 15.94 -67.53 -5.35
CA GLU A 14 16.71 -66.50 -4.65
C GLU A 14 16.93 -65.19 -5.47
N GLU A 15 16.90 -65.29 -6.80
CA GLU A 15 17.06 -64.13 -7.69
C GLU A 15 15.83 -63.21 -7.73
N GLU A 16 14.60 -63.74 -7.67
CA GLU A 16 13.39 -62.92 -7.57
C GLU A 16 13.30 -62.20 -6.22
N ARG A 17 13.80 -62.84 -5.15
CA ARG A 17 13.92 -62.23 -3.83
C ARG A 17 14.97 -61.11 -3.82
N LYS A 18 16.12 -61.28 -4.49
CA LYS A 18 17.16 -60.24 -4.65
C LYS A 18 16.70 -59.08 -5.53
N MET A 19 15.95 -59.34 -6.60
CA MET A 19 15.42 -58.30 -7.49
C MET A 19 14.36 -57.45 -6.77
N THR A 20 13.45 -58.09 -6.04
CA THR A 20 12.41 -57.40 -5.27
C THR A 20 13.01 -56.56 -4.13
N THR A 21 14.00 -57.08 -3.41
CA THR A 21 14.72 -56.32 -2.36
C THR A 21 15.45 -55.10 -2.93
N ARG A 22 16.18 -55.23 -4.04
CA ARG A 22 16.85 -54.10 -4.72
C ARG A 22 15.88 -53.02 -5.18
N THR A 23 14.72 -53.40 -5.73
CA THR A 23 13.69 -52.45 -6.14
C THR A 23 13.07 -51.73 -4.94
N THR A 24 12.79 -52.44 -3.84
CA THR A 24 12.25 -51.83 -2.61
C THR A 24 13.23 -50.87 -1.92
N GLU A 25 14.53 -51.20 -1.91
CA GLU A 25 15.56 -50.30 -1.35
C GLU A 25 15.72 -49.02 -2.17
N THR A 26 15.60 -49.11 -3.50
CA THR A 26 15.73 -47.95 -4.40
C THR A 26 14.53 -47.02 -4.26
N ILE A 27 13.31 -47.57 -4.17
CA ILE A 27 12.08 -46.82 -3.89
C ILE A 27 12.13 -46.17 -2.49
N ALA A 28 12.61 -46.89 -1.48
CA ALA A 28 12.78 -46.34 -0.12
C ALA A 28 13.79 -45.18 -0.09
N LYS A 29 14.95 -45.31 -0.76
CA LYS A 29 15.96 -44.24 -0.86
C LYS A 29 15.42 -43.00 -1.59
N SER A 30 14.66 -43.19 -2.68
CA SER A 30 13.99 -42.10 -3.41
C SER A 30 12.94 -41.38 -2.54
N ARG A 31 12.12 -42.15 -1.81
CA ARG A 31 11.13 -41.63 -0.86
C ARG A 31 11.79 -40.87 0.30
N MET A 32 12.94 -41.33 0.79
CA MET A 32 13.68 -40.66 1.87
C MET A 32 14.35 -39.36 1.41
N LYS A 33 14.87 -39.32 0.18
CA LYS A 33 15.46 -38.11 -0.43
C LYS A 33 14.40 -37.04 -0.72
N SER A 34 13.24 -37.43 -1.24
CA SER A 34 12.10 -36.53 -1.45
C SER A 34 11.53 -36.01 -0.12
N HIS A 35 11.43 -36.84 0.93
CA HIS A 35 11.05 -36.36 2.26
C HIS A 35 12.04 -35.36 2.85
N LYS A 36 13.35 -35.59 2.65
CA LYS A 36 14.40 -34.65 3.06
C LYS A 36 14.33 -33.33 2.29
N LEU A 37 14.08 -33.39 0.97
CA LEU A 37 13.86 -32.21 0.13
C LEU A 37 12.60 -31.44 0.54
N LEU A 38 11.47 -32.12 0.75
CA LEU A 38 10.23 -31.52 1.22
C LEU A 38 10.37 -30.92 2.63
N TYR A 39 11.15 -31.55 3.50
CA TYR A 39 11.47 -31.02 4.83
C TYR A 39 12.34 -29.76 4.75
N GLN A 40 13.34 -29.73 3.87
CA GLN A 40 14.19 -28.54 3.62
C GLN A 40 13.38 -27.39 2.99
N LEU A 41 12.48 -27.68 2.05
CA LEU A 41 11.56 -26.71 1.45
C LEU A 41 10.56 -26.16 2.48
N LYS A 42 9.98 -27.01 3.34
CA LYS A 42 9.11 -26.59 4.44
C LYS A 42 9.84 -25.68 5.44
N ASN A 43 11.09 -26.00 5.80
CA ASN A 43 11.90 -25.20 6.74
C ASN A 43 12.35 -23.84 6.18
N LYS A 44 12.42 -23.69 4.85
CA LYS A 44 12.66 -22.40 4.18
C LYS A 44 11.38 -21.60 4.00
N LEU A 45 10.26 -22.27 3.70
CA LEU A 45 8.96 -21.64 3.50
C LEU A 45 8.37 -21.06 4.79
N THR A 46 8.73 -21.61 5.95
CA THR A 46 8.36 -21.08 7.27
C THR A 46 9.00 -19.72 7.60
N TRP A 47 10.06 -19.30 6.89
CA TRP A 47 10.74 -18.02 7.12
C TRP A 47 10.21 -16.90 6.21
N LEU A 48 9.49 -17.24 5.14
CA LEU A 48 8.86 -16.30 4.22
C LEU A 48 7.83 -15.34 4.88
N PRO A 49 6.95 -15.79 5.80
CA PRO A 49 5.98 -14.88 6.42
C PRO A 49 6.62 -13.82 7.34
N ILE A 50 7.80 -14.08 7.89
CA ILE A 50 8.52 -13.14 8.78
C ILE A 50 9.10 -11.96 7.98
N LEU A 51 9.54 -12.20 6.73
CA LEU A 51 10.04 -11.14 5.84
C LEU A 51 8.92 -10.21 5.34
N ILE A 52 7.71 -10.73 5.15
CA ILE A 52 6.56 -9.94 4.67
C ILE A 52 6.09 -8.95 5.74
N LEU A 53 6.24 -9.28 7.03
CA LEU A 53 5.83 -8.41 8.15
C LEU A 53 6.77 -7.22 8.37
N ALA A 54 8.04 -7.30 7.94
CA ALA A 54 9.02 -6.22 8.10
C ALA A 54 8.85 -5.08 7.07
N ALA A 55 8.07 -5.30 5.99
CA ALA A 55 7.88 -4.31 4.92
C ALA A 55 6.82 -3.24 5.25
N CYS A 56 5.99 -3.43 6.29
CA CYS A 56 5.00 -2.44 6.69
C CYS A 56 5.60 -1.39 7.64
N GLN A 57 6.55 -0.60 7.15
CA GLN A 57 6.91 0.67 7.80
C GLN A 57 6.05 1.78 7.21
N ASN A 58 4.96 2.12 7.90
CA ASN A 58 4.14 3.27 7.54
C ASN A 58 4.65 4.52 8.28
N ASN A 59 5.24 5.46 7.55
CA ASN A 59 5.75 6.72 8.08
C ASN A 59 4.68 7.83 8.15
N ILE A 60 3.44 7.53 7.77
CA ILE A 60 2.31 8.46 7.83
C ILE A 60 1.89 8.68 9.29
N ILE A 61 1.92 9.93 9.73
CA ILE A 61 1.53 10.35 11.09
C ILE A 61 0.16 11.01 11.16
N TYR A 62 -0.32 11.55 10.04
CA TYR A 62 -1.61 12.18 9.91
C TYR A 62 -2.14 12.01 8.51
N HIS A 63 -3.43 11.71 8.40
CA HIS A 63 -4.10 11.53 7.13
C HIS A 63 -5.59 11.84 7.31
N SER A 64 -6.09 12.80 6.53
CA SER A 64 -7.51 13.18 6.58
C SER A 64 -7.97 13.64 5.21
N TYR A 65 -9.19 13.25 4.84
CA TYR A 65 -9.91 13.79 3.69
C TYR A 65 -11.16 14.53 4.17
N ALA A 66 -11.48 15.63 3.50
CA ALA A 66 -12.73 16.35 3.65
C ALA A 66 -13.50 16.29 2.31
N PRO A 67 -14.78 15.90 2.33
CA PRO A 67 -15.61 15.91 1.14
C PRO A 67 -15.95 17.34 0.73
N VAL A 68 -16.19 17.55 -0.56
CA VAL A 68 -16.77 18.79 -1.09
C VAL A 68 -18.22 18.54 -1.55
N PRO A 69 -19.06 19.59 -1.66
CA PRO A 69 -20.44 19.43 -2.12
C PRO A 69 -20.53 18.82 -3.53
N LEU A 70 -21.53 17.96 -3.75
CA LEU A 70 -21.73 17.24 -5.02
C LEU A 70 -22.16 18.17 -6.18
N ASP A 71 -22.81 19.28 -5.86
CA ASP A 71 -23.20 20.34 -6.79
C ASP A 71 -22.03 21.27 -7.15
N GLY A 72 -20.87 21.04 -6.54
CA GLY A 72 -19.60 21.70 -6.84
C GLY A 72 -19.00 22.39 -5.63
N TRP A 73 -17.67 22.52 -5.64
CA TRP A 73 -16.91 23.17 -4.59
C TRP A 73 -16.85 24.68 -4.85
N ASP A 74 -17.38 25.50 -3.93
CA ASP A 74 -17.32 26.96 -4.07
C ASP A 74 -15.97 27.53 -3.59
N LYS A 75 -15.47 28.59 -4.23
CA LYS A 75 -14.22 29.28 -3.87
C LYS A 75 -14.20 29.81 -2.45
N SER A 76 -15.37 30.18 -1.91
CA SER A 76 -15.52 30.64 -0.54
C SER A 76 -15.53 29.50 0.48
N ASP A 77 -15.73 28.26 0.02
CA ASP A 77 -15.73 27.08 0.88
C ASP A 77 -14.28 26.62 1.16
N THR A 78 -13.81 26.97 2.36
CA THR A 78 -12.46 26.64 2.82
C THR A 78 -12.47 25.32 3.57
N LEU A 79 -11.73 24.35 3.05
CA LEU A 79 -11.49 23.08 3.73
C LEU A 79 -10.44 23.28 4.82
N VAL A 80 -10.85 23.12 6.08
CA VAL A 80 -10.01 23.34 7.26
C VAL A 80 -9.66 22.00 7.92
N TYR A 81 -8.37 21.74 8.09
CA TYR A 81 -7.85 20.56 8.75
C TYR A 81 -7.14 20.98 10.03
N THR A 82 -7.69 20.59 11.19
CA THR A 82 -7.06 20.85 12.48
C THR A 82 -6.23 19.64 12.90
N LEU A 83 -4.93 19.84 13.06
CA LEU A 83 -4.04 18.79 13.52
C LEU A 83 -4.28 18.47 15.00
N PRO A 84 -4.35 17.19 15.38
CA PRO A 84 -4.51 16.82 16.78
C PRO A 84 -3.22 17.11 17.58
N ASN A 85 -3.39 17.46 18.85
CA ASN A 85 -2.29 17.72 19.78
C ASN A 85 -1.37 16.50 20.01
N SER A 86 -1.82 15.30 19.65
CA SER A 86 -1.03 14.06 19.70
C SER A 86 0.13 14.03 18.71
N ILE A 87 0.12 14.88 17.67
CA ILE A 87 1.26 14.99 16.74
C ILE A 87 2.42 15.70 17.46
N PRO A 88 3.58 15.05 17.61
CA PRO A 88 4.71 15.63 18.31
C PRO A 88 5.36 16.76 17.50
N ALA A 89 6.06 17.66 18.18
CA ALA A 89 6.88 18.65 17.48
C ALA A 89 7.95 18.00 16.62
N GLY A 90 8.20 18.57 15.45
CA GLY A 90 9.15 18.06 14.48
C GLY A 90 8.96 18.67 13.10
N ASN A 91 9.77 18.23 12.14
CA ASN A 91 9.59 18.54 10.73
C ASN A 91 8.96 17.34 10.04
N TYR A 92 8.00 17.62 9.16
CA TYR A 92 7.24 16.60 8.45
C TYR A 92 7.16 16.92 6.97
N GLU A 93 7.10 15.90 6.13
CA GLU A 93 6.75 16.06 4.73
C GLU A 93 5.21 16.08 4.62
N ALA A 94 4.69 16.96 3.79
CA ALA A 94 3.26 17.13 3.56
C ALA A 94 2.92 16.84 2.11
N GLU A 95 1.81 16.13 1.92
CA GLU A 95 1.22 15.83 0.62
C GLU A 95 -0.23 16.28 0.60
N ILE A 96 -0.68 16.72 -0.57
CA ILE A 96 -2.08 17.02 -0.84
C ILE A 96 -2.65 15.89 -1.69
N GLY A 97 -3.73 15.30 -1.21
CA GLY A 97 -4.50 14.28 -1.91
C GLY A 97 -5.74 14.90 -2.55
N ILE A 98 -6.07 14.49 -3.78
CA ILE A 98 -7.28 14.90 -4.48
C ILE A 98 -7.99 13.66 -4.97
N ARG A 99 -9.27 13.55 -4.65
CA ARG A 99 -10.19 12.58 -5.24
C ARG A 99 -11.14 13.30 -6.18
N TYR A 100 -11.20 12.83 -7.42
CA TYR A 100 -12.00 13.46 -8.46
C TYR A 100 -12.74 12.40 -9.29
N GLN A 101 -13.85 12.81 -9.87
CA GLN A 101 -14.72 11.98 -10.68
C GLN A 101 -14.37 12.15 -12.16
N GLU A 102 -14.82 11.20 -12.98
CA GLU A 102 -14.71 11.28 -14.44
C GLU A 102 -15.32 12.56 -15.04
N SER A 103 -16.29 13.18 -14.36
CA SER A 103 -16.91 14.43 -14.79
C SER A 103 -16.03 15.68 -14.61
N TYR A 104 -14.85 15.58 -13.97
CA TYR A 104 -13.95 16.72 -13.82
C TYR A 104 -13.43 17.19 -15.21
N PRO A 105 -13.67 18.45 -15.60
CA PRO A 105 -13.53 18.84 -17.00
C PRO A 105 -12.14 19.39 -17.38
N TYR A 106 -11.21 19.52 -16.42
CA TYR A 106 -9.90 20.12 -16.65
C TYR A 106 -8.76 19.11 -16.50
N ARG A 107 -7.61 19.44 -17.12
CA ARG A 107 -6.39 18.65 -16.99
C ARG A 107 -5.71 18.86 -15.64
N ASP A 108 -5.79 20.06 -15.11
CA ASP A 108 -5.14 20.49 -13.88
C ASP A 108 -6.13 21.13 -12.90
N ILE A 109 -5.69 21.24 -11.66
CA ILE A 109 -6.37 21.98 -10.61
C ILE A 109 -5.37 22.90 -9.92
N TRP A 110 -5.82 24.13 -9.66
CA TRP A 110 -5.07 25.12 -8.91
C TRP A 110 -5.68 25.27 -7.52
N LEU A 111 -4.83 25.14 -6.51
CA LEU A 111 -5.17 25.25 -5.10
C LEU A 111 -4.36 26.35 -4.44
N GLU A 112 -4.97 27.02 -3.48
CA GLU A 112 -4.27 27.81 -2.49
C GLU A 112 -4.26 27.02 -1.18
N VAL A 113 -3.06 26.75 -0.68
CA VAL A 113 -2.83 25.98 0.56
C VAL A 113 -2.20 26.91 1.58
N SER A 114 -2.91 27.16 2.67
CA SER A 114 -2.42 27.96 3.79
C SER A 114 -2.24 27.10 5.02
N HIS A 115 -1.18 27.32 5.79
CA HIS A 115 -0.98 26.61 7.05
C HIS A 115 -0.47 27.53 8.16
N ASN A 116 -0.88 27.19 9.37
CA ASN A 116 -0.36 27.75 10.61
C ASN A 116 -0.06 26.59 11.56
N THR A 117 1.20 26.17 11.58
CA THR A 117 1.69 25.00 12.34
C THR A 117 2.70 25.38 13.42
N LYS A 118 3.05 26.67 13.52
CA LYS A 118 4.09 27.21 14.40
C LYS A 118 3.54 28.11 15.51
N ASP A 119 2.23 28.21 15.65
CA ASP A 119 1.55 29.17 16.53
C ASP A 119 1.92 30.63 16.22
N THR A 120 1.92 30.99 14.93
CA THR A 120 2.14 32.37 14.50
C THR A 120 0.81 33.08 14.31
N LEU A 121 0.77 34.42 14.38
CA LEU A 121 -0.44 35.16 14.02
C LEU A 121 -0.74 35.13 12.51
N THR A 122 0.24 34.67 11.71
CA THR A 122 0.18 34.66 10.25
C THR A 122 0.12 33.22 9.71
N TYR A 123 -0.66 33.04 8.65
CA TYR A 123 -0.61 31.84 7.82
C TYR A 123 0.49 31.99 6.77
N VAL A 124 1.18 30.88 6.49
CA VAL A 124 2.02 30.76 5.30
C VAL A 124 1.13 30.20 4.20
N THR A 125 1.04 30.89 3.07
CA THR A 125 0.20 30.51 1.94
C THR A 125 1.07 30.23 0.73
N ASP A 126 0.80 29.11 0.05
CA ASP A 126 1.40 28.75 -1.23
C ASP A 126 0.31 28.44 -2.25
N THR A 127 0.64 28.58 -3.53
CA THR A 127 -0.18 28.13 -4.64
C THR A 127 0.35 26.82 -5.20
N LEU A 128 -0.53 25.85 -5.42
CA LEU A 128 -0.20 24.52 -5.91
C LEU A 128 -1.00 24.20 -7.17
N GLN A 129 -0.31 23.74 -8.21
CA GLN A 129 -0.91 23.21 -9.43
C GLN A 129 -0.72 21.69 -9.45
N LEU A 130 -1.80 20.95 -9.66
CA LEU A 130 -1.78 19.49 -9.78
C LEU A 130 -2.33 19.08 -11.13
N PHE A 131 -1.60 18.25 -11.87
CA PHE A 131 -2.07 17.65 -13.13
C PHE A 131 -2.81 16.34 -12.83
N LEU A 132 -4.13 16.36 -13.01
CA LEU A 132 -5.02 15.20 -12.83
C LEU A 132 -5.12 14.36 -14.10
N VAL A 133 -4.75 14.91 -15.26
CA VAL A 133 -4.72 14.20 -16.54
C VAL A 133 -3.38 14.49 -17.21
N ASP A 134 -2.77 13.48 -17.84
CA ASP A 134 -1.51 13.61 -18.56
C ASP A 134 -1.69 14.36 -19.91
N GLU A 135 -0.58 14.58 -20.62
CA GLU A 135 -0.61 15.27 -21.92
C GLU A 135 -1.36 14.50 -23.03
N ALA A 136 -1.47 13.18 -22.90
CA ALA A 136 -2.18 12.31 -23.83
C ALA A 136 -3.67 12.18 -23.50
N GLY A 137 -4.14 12.78 -22.40
CA GLY A 137 -5.53 12.69 -21.95
C GLY A 137 -5.81 11.49 -21.03
N ASN A 138 -4.77 10.74 -20.62
CA ASN A 138 -4.95 9.67 -19.64
C ASN A 138 -5.05 10.26 -18.24
N LYS A 139 -6.07 9.84 -17.50
CA LYS A 139 -6.28 10.26 -16.11
C LYS A 139 -5.15 9.72 -15.23
N THR A 140 -4.59 10.59 -14.39
CA THR A 140 -3.56 10.21 -13.42
C THR A 140 -4.22 9.69 -12.15
N GLY A 141 -3.53 8.79 -11.44
CA GLY A 141 -4.02 8.22 -10.18
C GLY A 141 -4.68 6.85 -10.30
N ASN A 142 -4.90 6.23 -9.15
CA ASN A 142 -5.57 4.93 -9.07
C ASN A 142 -7.08 5.15 -8.94
N GLY A 143 -7.88 4.49 -9.78
CA GLY A 143 -9.31 4.65 -9.76
C GLY A 143 -10.11 3.38 -10.00
N LEU A 144 -11.25 3.28 -9.34
CA LEU A 144 -12.25 2.24 -9.51
C LEU A 144 -13.60 2.93 -9.71
N CYS A 145 -14.40 2.45 -10.65
CA CYS A 145 -15.77 2.94 -10.89
C CYS A 145 -15.87 4.47 -11.14
N GLY A 146 -14.90 5.06 -11.85
CA GLY A 146 -14.95 6.47 -12.24
C GLY A 146 -14.52 7.48 -11.17
N LEU A 147 -14.02 7.01 -10.01
CA LEU A 147 -13.38 7.83 -8.99
C LEU A 147 -11.87 7.61 -9.03
N TYR A 148 -11.10 8.69 -9.09
CA TYR A 148 -9.64 8.69 -9.21
C TYR A 148 -9.02 9.40 -8.02
N GLN A 149 -7.87 8.91 -7.55
CA GLN A 149 -7.10 9.54 -6.48
C GLN A 149 -5.68 9.87 -6.93
N CYS A 150 -5.29 11.14 -6.75
CA CYS A 150 -3.94 11.65 -6.96
C CYS A 150 -3.38 12.21 -5.65
N ASP A 151 -2.12 11.89 -5.33
CA ASP A 151 -1.40 12.48 -4.21
C ASP A 151 -0.19 13.25 -4.77
N LEU A 152 -0.01 14.51 -4.40
CA LEU A 152 1.14 15.34 -4.80
C LEU A 152 1.94 15.80 -3.58
N PRO A 153 3.28 15.71 -3.62
CA PRO A 153 4.14 16.35 -2.63
C PRO A 153 3.90 17.88 -2.60
N TYR A 154 3.61 18.42 -1.42
CA TYR A 154 3.41 19.85 -1.22
C TYR A 154 4.65 20.51 -0.61
N LYS A 155 5.15 20.00 0.53
CA LYS A 155 6.41 20.47 1.13
C LYS A 155 7.19 19.33 1.74
N ALA A 156 8.49 19.31 1.51
CA ALA A 156 9.42 18.34 2.10
C ALA A 156 9.72 18.61 3.59
N SER A 157 9.39 19.80 4.10
CA SER A 157 9.63 20.13 5.51
C SER A 157 8.66 21.21 5.98
N ILE A 158 7.68 20.79 6.80
CA ILE A 158 6.77 21.65 7.54
C ILE A 158 7.08 21.50 9.03
N PRO A 159 7.52 22.57 9.72
CA PRO A 159 7.75 22.52 11.16
C PRO A 159 6.41 22.57 11.90
N ILE A 160 6.20 21.60 12.80
CA ILE A 160 5.08 21.54 13.72
C ILE A 160 5.63 21.76 15.14
N ARG A 161 5.04 22.69 15.90
CA ARG A 161 5.43 22.98 17.29
C ARG A 161 4.43 22.41 18.29
N THR A 162 4.89 22.02 19.49
CA THR A 162 4.06 21.39 20.52
C THR A 162 3.08 22.36 21.17
N GLU A 163 3.49 23.61 21.36
CA GLU A 163 2.76 24.59 22.17
C GLU A 163 2.09 25.65 21.31
N GLY A 164 0.88 26.05 21.71
CA GLY A 164 0.18 27.23 21.18
C GLY A 164 -0.76 26.97 19.99
N SER A 165 -1.96 27.56 20.09
CA SER A 165 -3.13 27.58 19.19
C SER A 165 -3.50 26.32 18.36
N ALA A 166 -4.64 26.40 17.67
CA ALA A 166 -5.09 25.35 16.77
C ALA A 166 -4.16 25.30 15.55
N ARG A 167 -3.39 24.22 15.43
CA ARG A 167 -2.53 23.95 14.28
C ARG A 167 -3.40 23.57 13.09
N THR A 168 -3.45 24.41 12.07
CA THR A 168 -4.42 24.22 10.97
C THR A 168 -3.80 24.33 9.61
N PHE A 169 -4.33 23.54 8.68
CA PHE A 169 -4.21 23.73 7.26
C PHE A 169 -5.56 24.19 6.69
N ARG A 170 -5.50 25.01 5.66
CA ARG A 170 -6.64 25.53 4.91
C ARG A 170 -6.37 25.31 3.44
N ILE A 171 -7.37 24.82 2.72
CA ILE A 171 -7.27 24.61 1.28
C ILE A 171 -8.52 25.20 0.63
N VAL A 172 -8.30 26.01 -0.40
CA VAL A 172 -9.33 26.48 -1.33
C VAL A 172 -8.86 26.23 -2.76
N HIS A 173 -9.79 26.13 -3.71
CA HIS A 173 -9.44 26.14 -5.13
C HIS A 173 -9.38 27.58 -5.65
N ILE A 174 -8.52 27.82 -6.64
CA ILE A 174 -8.38 29.12 -7.32
C ILE A 174 -8.61 29.00 -8.84
N MET A 175 -9.35 27.97 -9.26
CA MET A 175 -9.79 27.77 -10.65
C MET A 175 -10.66 28.93 -11.15
N THR A 176 -10.82 29.12 -12.46
CA THR A 176 -11.72 30.17 -12.99
C THR A 176 -13.18 29.88 -12.62
N ASP A 177 -13.63 28.66 -12.88
CA ASP A 177 -15.03 28.26 -12.71
C ASP A 177 -15.39 28.10 -11.24
N ASN A 178 -16.61 28.53 -10.89
CA ASN A 178 -17.14 28.52 -9.54
C ASN A 178 -18.67 28.34 -9.58
N PRO A 179 -19.24 27.29 -8.98
CA PRO A 179 -18.55 26.24 -8.22
C PRO A 179 -17.77 25.26 -9.13
N LEU A 180 -16.68 24.70 -8.61
CA LEU A 180 -15.84 23.72 -9.29
C LEU A 180 -16.46 22.32 -9.17
N THR A 181 -16.94 21.78 -10.28
CA THR A 181 -17.57 20.45 -10.32
C THR A 181 -16.56 19.33 -10.52
N GLY A 182 -16.91 18.10 -10.11
CA GLY A 182 -16.13 16.89 -10.40
C GLY A 182 -15.04 16.57 -9.36
N ILE A 183 -14.85 17.41 -8.35
CA ILE A 183 -14.05 17.08 -7.16
C ILE A 183 -14.95 16.34 -6.15
N SER A 184 -14.42 15.30 -5.51
CA SER A 184 -15.10 14.51 -4.48
C SER A 184 -14.58 14.86 -3.10
N ASP A 185 -13.26 14.79 -2.92
CA ASP A 185 -12.61 15.03 -1.64
C ASP A 185 -11.23 15.63 -1.86
N ILE A 186 -10.81 16.47 -0.93
CA ILE A 186 -9.43 16.91 -0.79
C ILE A 186 -8.88 16.33 0.51
N GLY A 187 -7.60 16.03 0.55
CA GLY A 187 -6.97 15.47 1.73
C GLY A 187 -5.57 16.02 1.98
N ILE A 188 -5.14 15.85 3.22
CA ILE A 188 -3.79 16.17 3.67
C ILE A 188 -3.20 14.92 4.30
N ARG A 189 -1.95 14.65 3.94
CA ARG A 189 -1.14 13.61 4.54
C ARG A 189 0.15 14.20 5.06
N LEU A 190 0.51 13.86 6.29
CA LEU A 190 1.81 14.19 6.88
C LEU A 190 2.57 12.89 7.12
N ARG A 191 3.84 12.88 6.72
CA ARG A 191 4.75 11.77 6.96
C ARG A 191 6.02 12.25 7.65
N LYS A 192 6.60 11.39 8.48
CA LYS A 192 7.95 11.63 8.99
C LYS A 192 8.93 11.56 7.82
N PRO A 193 9.89 12.49 7.71
CA PRO A 193 10.95 12.34 6.74
C PRO A 193 11.66 11.01 7.02
N GLU A 194 11.90 10.25 5.97
CA GLU A 194 12.70 9.04 6.08
C GLU A 194 14.11 9.48 6.49
N ASN A 195 14.57 9.06 7.67
CA ASN A 195 15.92 9.38 8.12
C ASN A 195 16.89 8.92 7.03
N GLN A 196 17.66 9.85 6.45
CA GLN A 196 18.88 9.49 5.71
C GLN A 196 19.89 8.84 6.66
#